data_AF-A0A7U3UYQ7-F1
#
_entry.id   AF-A0A7U3UYQ7-F1
#
_cell.length_a   1.000
_cell.length_b   1.000
_cell.length_c   1.000
_cell.angle_alpha   90.00
_cell.angle_beta   90.00
_cell.angle_gamma   90.00
#
_symmetry.space_group_name_H-M   'P 1'
#
loop_
_entity.id
_entity.type
_entity.pdbx_description
1 polymer ?
#
loop_
_entity_poly.entity_id
_entity_poly.type
_entity_poly.pdbx_seq_one_letter_code
_entity_poly.pdbx_strand_id
1 'polypeptide(L)'
;MIIHFREDDWRPTERTGFRRAAKLSAGELVIWERRAHRVVETRERDLTDWPERYREKWVEWGMPDPATWDYRPFVVVLRPDDQPAAKPTHLLRPANHTWRTLPEHYAVCRLCAEIPPCRHVHNETIAERAAERFEQEMAILPGCCHACREPITRRQKSVRFTGPNLIRPDLGDDSAVFHLRAKCHGSVRAYDERWAKAVGKPRRFFCEGTMTVHQGGSTDCTELADCPGEVDHRARIWHHPDGARHGKYSGCWCLAGVIAS
;
A
#
# COMPACT_ATOMS: atom_id res chain seq x y z
N MET A 1 7.47 -1.67 12.72
CA MET A 1 6.59 -0.95 11.77
C MET A 1 7.40 -0.67 10.53
N ILE A 2 7.21 -1.45 9.47
CA ILE A 2 7.83 -1.18 8.16
C ILE A 2 6.94 -0.12 7.51
N ILE A 3 7.46 1.10 7.35
CA ILE A 3 6.73 2.15 6.64
C ILE A 3 6.97 1.90 5.15
N HIS A 4 5.96 1.39 4.45
CA HIS A 4 5.98 1.32 3.00
C HIS A 4 5.87 2.74 2.46
N PHE A 5 6.98 3.26 1.94
CA PHE A 5 6.96 4.55 1.30
C PHE A 5 6.80 4.37 -0.21
N ARG A 6 5.88 5.11 -0.81
CA ARG A 6 5.83 5.30 -2.26
C ARG A 6 6.86 6.35 -2.65
N GLU A 7 7.32 6.27 -3.89
CA GLU A 7 8.29 7.21 -4.46
C GLU A 7 7.74 8.64 -4.56
N ASP A 8 6.42 8.75 -4.76
CA ASP A 8 5.68 10.01 -4.87
C ASP A 8 5.09 10.47 -3.53
N ASP A 9 5.34 9.75 -2.43
CA ASP A 9 4.90 10.21 -1.12
C ASP A 9 5.73 11.43 -0.69
N TRP A 10 5.04 12.48 -0.24
CA TRP A 10 5.70 13.64 0.32
C TRP A 10 6.53 13.27 1.55
N ARG A 11 7.78 13.72 1.57
CA ARG A 11 8.67 13.61 2.73
C ARG A 11 9.36 14.94 2.96
N PRO A 12 9.43 15.42 4.21
CA PRO A 12 10.20 16.60 4.52
C PRO A 12 11.68 16.32 4.24
N THR A 13 12.37 17.27 3.61
CA THR A 13 13.84 17.24 3.51
C THR A 13 14.50 17.62 4.84
N GLU A 14 13.77 18.32 5.70
CA GLU A 14 14.18 18.63 7.06
C GLU A 14 14.40 17.38 7.90
N ARG A 15 15.35 17.45 8.84
CA ARG A 15 15.58 16.39 9.81
C ARG A 15 14.39 16.32 10.76
N THR A 16 13.61 15.25 10.66
CA THR A 16 12.48 15.01 11.56
C THR A 16 12.76 13.92 12.60
N GLY A 17 12.24 14.12 13.81
CA GLY A 17 12.05 13.03 14.77
C GLY A 17 10.69 12.35 14.59
N PHE A 18 10.44 11.33 15.40
CA PHE A 18 9.14 10.68 15.48
C PHE A 18 8.69 10.54 16.93
N ARG A 19 7.43 10.91 17.21
CA ARG A 19 6.80 10.78 18.53
C ARG A 19 5.42 10.15 18.40
N ARG A 20 5.09 9.23 19.30
CA ARG A 20 3.71 8.72 19.44
C ARG A 20 2.84 9.77 20.09
N ALA A 21 1.55 9.82 19.75
CA ALA A 21 0.59 10.75 20.36
C ALA A 21 0.62 10.67 21.90
N ALA A 22 0.65 9.46 22.48
CA ALA A 22 0.71 9.27 23.94
C ALA A 22 2.02 9.75 24.61
N LYS A 23 3.03 10.14 23.83
CA LYS A 23 4.32 10.66 24.31
C LYS A 23 4.60 12.08 23.82
N LEU A 24 3.63 12.73 23.20
CA LEU A 24 3.75 14.07 22.66
C LEU A 24 3.48 15.10 23.74
N SER A 25 4.43 16.02 23.95
CA SER A 25 4.39 17.01 25.02
C SER A 25 4.02 18.40 24.49
N ALA A 26 3.38 19.22 25.33
CA ALA A 26 3.13 20.62 25.01
C ALA A 26 4.45 21.36 24.73
N GLY A 27 4.43 22.27 23.76
CA GLY A 27 5.60 23.02 23.30
C GLY A 27 6.39 22.34 22.17
N GLU A 28 6.28 21.01 21.99
CA GLU A 28 6.92 20.32 20.87
C GLU A 28 6.37 20.81 19.51
N LEU A 29 7.22 20.77 18.48
CA LEU A 29 6.84 21.10 17.10
C LEU A 29 6.57 19.82 16.32
N VAL A 30 5.44 19.77 15.64
CA VAL A 30 5.04 18.67 14.76
C VAL A 30 4.69 19.17 13.36
N ILE A 31 4.80 18.28 12.39
CA ILE A 31 4.31 18.53 11.04
C ILE A 31 2.85 18.07 10.94
N TRP A 32 1.96 19.01 10.62
CA TRP A 32 0.59 18.72 10.21
C TRP A 32 0.29 19.46 8.91
N GLU A 33 -0.29 18.77 7.93
CA GLU A 33 -0.58 19.32 6.60
C GLU A 33 0.61 20.05 5.95
N ARG A 34 1.80 19.45 6.08
CA ARG A 34 3.09 19.99 5.58
C ARG A 34 3.52 21.31 6.21
N ARG A 35 2.90 21.76 7.31
CA ARG A 35 3.30 22.97 8.05
C ARG A 35 3.69 22.65 9.48
N ALA A 36 4.56 23.47 10.06
CA ALA A 36 4.92 23.39 11.47
C ALA A 36 3.74 23.82 12.35
N HIS A 37 3.44 22.99 13.32
CA HIS A 37 2.47 23.28 14.37
C HIS A 37 3.09 23.02 15.72
N ARG A 38 2.83 23.93 16.66
CA ARG A 38 3.15 23.75 18.06
C ARG A 38 2.05 22.96 18.75
N VAL A 39 2.46 21.97 19.52
CA VAL A 39 1.56 21.20 20.38
C VAL A 39 1.18 22.08 21.57
N VAL A 40 -0.11 22.36 21.71
CA VAL A 40 -0.64 23.14 22.84
C VAL A 40 -0.95 22.21 24.00
N GLU A 41 -1.60 21.08 23.70
CA GLU A 41 -2.07 20.13 24.70
C GLU A 41 -2.19 18.75 24.04
N THR A 42 -1.92 17.71 24.83
CA THR A 42 -2.23 16.33 24.49
C THR A 42 -3.00 15.72 25.64
N ARG A 43 -4.20 15.19 25.38
CA ARG A 43 -5.06 14.61 26.41
C ARG A 43 -5.64 13.28 25.97
N GLU A 44 -5.60 12.28 26.84
CA GLU A 44 -6.31 11.02 26.63
C GLU A 44 -7.81 11.23 26.88
N ARG A 45 -8.68 10.58 26.08
CA ARG A 45 -10.10 10.55 26.38
C ARG A 45 -10.44 9.40 27.32
N ASP A 46 -11.31 9.70 28.27
CA ASP A 46 -11.91 8.69 29.14
C ASP A 46 -12.66 7.64 28.31
N LEU A 47 -12.62 6.38 28.76
CA LEU A 47 -13.28 5.23 28.10
C LEU A 47 -14.76 5.49 27.82
N THR A 48 -15.46 6.14 28.75
CA THR A 48 -16.88 6.46 28.62
C THR A 48 -17.16 7.44 27.46
N ASP A 49 -16.17 8.28 27.14
CA ASP A 49 -16.20 9.32 26.10
C ASP A 49 -15.56 8.90 24.76
N TRP A 50 -15.20 7.62 24.62
CA TRP A 50 -14.65 7.12 23.37
C TRP A 50 -15.69 7.21 22.25
N PRO A 51 -15.36 7.80 21.10
CA PRO A 51 -16.25 7.76 19.95
C PRO A 51 -16.50 6.33 19.49
N GLU A 52 -17.67 6.10 18.91
CA GLU A 52 -18.15 4.79 18.48
C GLU A 52 -17.10 3.97 17.71
N ARG A 53 -16.47 4.57 16.69
CA ARG A 53 -15.40 3.92 15.90
C ARG A 53 -14.23 3.35 16.73
N TYR A 54 -13.93 3.93 17.89
CA TYR A 54 -12.88 3.41 18.79
C TYR A 54 -13.43 2.30 19.68
N ARG A 55 -14.69 2.42 20.14
CA ARG A 55 -15.36 1.38 20.93
C ARG A 55 -15.58 0.11 20.13
N GLU A 56 -16.07 0.23 18.89
CA GLU A 56 -16.26 -0.91 17.98
C GLU A 56 -14.95 -1.65 17.75
N LYS A 57 -13.87 -0.91 17.44
CA LYS A 57 -12.55 -1.49 17.23
C LYS A 57 -11.97 -2.12 18.49
N TRP A 58 -12.28 -1.56 19.65
CA TRP A 58 -11.89 -2.12 20.94
C TRP A 58 -12.58 -3.47 21.18
N VAL A 59 -13.88 -3.57 20.88
CA VAL A 59 -14.66 -4.82 20.97
C VAL A 59 -14.17 -5.85 19.94
N GLU A 60 -13.95 -5.44 18.69
CA GLU A 60 -13.41 -6.29 17.62
C GLU A 60 -12.07 -6.94 18.04
N TRP A 61 -11.25 -6.23 18.81
CA TRP A 61 -9.95 -6.68 19.27
C TRP A 61 -9.99 -7.45 20.60
N GLY A 62 -11.19 -7.84 21.04
CA GLY A 62 -11.38 -8.63 22.26
C GLY A 62 -11.29 -7.83 23.55
N MET A 63 -11.63 -6.53 23.51
CA MET A 63 -11.66 -5.63 24.67
C MET A 63 -10.35 -5.65 25.48
N PRO A 64 -9.19 -5.34 24.86
CA PRO A 64 -7.91 -5.29 25.55
C PRO A 64 -7.92 -4.25 26.68
N ASP A 65 -6.98 -4.31 27.61
CA ASP A 65 -6.88 -3.31 28.70
C ASP A 65 -6.90 -1.86 28.15
N PRO A 66 -7.93 -1.06 28.46
CA PRO A 66 -8.09 0.30 27.93
C PRO A 66 -6.91 1.21 28.21
N ALA A 67 -6.23 1.05 29.36
CA ALA A 67 -5.13 1.92 29.78
C ALA A 67 -3.85 1.70 28.95
N THR A 68 -3.66 0.50 28.42
CA THR A 68 -2.47 0.12 27.66
C THR A 68 -2.74 -0.08 26.18
N TRP A 69 -4.01 -0.13 25.76
CA TRP A 69 -4.39 -0.31 24.36
C TRP A 69 -3.85 0.79 23.45
N ASP A 70 -2.99 0.42 22.52
CA ASP A 70 -2.26 1.35 21.63
C ASP A 70 -3.18 2.13 20.67
N TYR A 71 -4.45 1.72 20.54
CA TYR A 71 -5.46 2.40 19.71
C TYR A 71 -6.37 3.35 20.49
N ARG A 72 -6.21 3.48 21.81
CA ARG A 72 -7.04 4.38 22.63
C ARG A 72 -6.94 5.84 22.16
N PRO A 73 -8.03 6.61 22.19
CA PRO A 73 -8.11 7.94 21.60
C PRO A 73 -7.45 9.04 22.44
N PHE A 74 -6.58 9.82 21.78
CA PHE A 74 -5.97 11.05 22.27
C PHE A 74 -6.47 12.25 21.47
N VAL A 75 -6.80 13.34 22.17
CA VAL A 75 -6.98 14.67 21.59
C VAL A 75 -5.63 15.37 21.59
N VAL A 76 -5.11 15.69 20.41
CA VAL A 76 -3.92 16.50 20.22
C VAL A 76 -4.36 17.87 19.73
N VAL A 77 -4.04 18.90 20.49
CA VAL A 77 -4.37 20.30 20.18
C VAL A 77 -3.15 20.96 19.56
N LEU A 78 -3.30 21.39 18.32
CA LEU A 78 -2.23 21.99 17.51
C LEU A 78 -2.52 23.45 17.24
N ARG A 79 -1.48 24.27 17.19
CA ARG A 79 -1.55 25.65 16.70
C ARG A 79 -0.46 25.88 15.66
N PRO A 80 -0.74 26.57 14.53
CA PRO A 80 0.32 26.94 13.60
C PRO A 80 1.44 27.71 14.33
N ASP A 81 2.69 27.31 14.11
CA ASP A 81 3.82 27.91 14.85
C ASP A 81 4.10 29.35 14.39
N ASP A 82 3.84 29.65 13.12
CA ASP A 82 3.95 30.98 12.52
C ASP A 82 2.83 31.95 12.92
N GLN A 83 1.74 31.44 13.53
CA GLN A 83 0.55 32.24 13.88
C GLN A 83 0.09 31.92 15.31
N PRO A 84 0.76 32.47 16.34
CA PRO A 84 0.48 32.15 17.74
C PRO A 84 -0.91 32.61 18.21
N ALA A 85 -1.55 33.55 17.49
CA ALA A 85 -2.91 34.01 17.75
C ALA A 85 -4.00 33.21 17.01
N ALA A 86 -3.63 32.27 16.13
CA ALA A 86 -4.60 31.46 15.39
C ALA A 86 -5.37 30.52 16.32
N LYS A 87 -6.61 30.22 15.94
CA LYS A 87 -7.46 29.26 16.65
C LYS A 87 -6.80 27.87 16.61
N PRO A 88 -6.68 27.17 17.76
CA PRO A 88 -6.14 25.81 17.78
C PRO A 88 -7.01 24.81 17.02
N THR A 89 -6.36 23.83 16.41
CA THR A 89 -6.96 22.68 15.75
C THR A 89 -6.96 21.48 16.70
N HIS A 90 -8.12 20.87 16.92
CA HIS A 90 -8.27 19.70 17.78
C HIS A 90 -8.33 18.43 16.92
N LEU A 91 -7.35 17.55 17.07
CA LEU A 91 -7.23 16.33 16.28
C LEU A 91 -7.36 15.10 17.17
N LEU A 92 -8.27 14.20 16.81
CA LEU A 92 -8.41 12.92 17.48
C LEU A 92 -7.54 11.86 16.79
N ARG A 93 -6.61 11.25 17.53
CA ARG A 93 -5.65 10.25 17.04
C ARG A 93 -5.48 9.11 18.04
N PRO A 94 -5.22 7.87 17.60
CA PRO A 94 -4.88 6.78 18.53
C PRO A 94 -3.54 7.05 19.23
N ALA A 95 -3.34 6.47 20.41
CA ALA A 95 -2.11 6.59 21.21
C ALA A 95 -0.83 6.27 20.42
N ASN A 96 -0.90 5.27 19.54
CA ASN A 96 0.20 4.84 18.68
C ASN A 96 0.40 5.69 17.41
N HIS A 97 -0.45 6.67 17.15
CA HIS A 97 -0.29 7.56 16.00
C HIS A 97 1.07 8.25 16.08
N THR A 98 1.85 8.13 15.00
CA THR A 98 3.21 8.65 14.96
C THR A 98 3.22 10.01 14.26
N TRP A 99 3.61 11.03 14.99
CA TRP A 99 3.86 12.39 14.50
C TRP A 99 5.32 12.53 14.06
N ARG A 100 5.54 13.28 12.98
CA ARG A 100 6.87 13.79 12.64
C ARG A 100 7.12 15.05 13.46
N THR A 101 8.17 15.06 14.27
CA THR A 101 8.57 16.23 15.05
C THR A 101 9.66 17.02 14.36
N LEU A 102 9.68 18.33 14.58
CA LEU A 102 10.70 19.24 14.07
C LEU A 102 11.63 19.69 15.21
N PRO A 103 12.89 20.02 14.88
CA PRO A 103 13.75 20.79 15.78
C PRO A 103 13.19 22.21 16.00
N GLU A 104 13.74 22.93 16.97
CA GLU A 104 13.36 24.31 17.28
C GLU A 104 13.62 25.26 16.09
N HIS A 105 14.70 25.04 15.35
CA HIS A 105 15.02 25.78 14.13
C HIS A 105 14.84 24.87 12.91
N TYR A 106 13.94 25.25 12.02
CA TYR A 106 13.57 24.49 10.82
C TYR A 106 13.38 25.43 9.64
N ALA A 107 13.59 24.94 8.41
CA ALA A 107 13.30 25.73 7.22
C ALA A 107 11.82 25.66 6.83
N VAL A 108 11.35 26.75 6.23
CA VAL A 108 10.03 26.84 5.59
C VAL A 108 10.17 27.49 4.21
N CYS A 109 9.25 27.15 3.31
CA CYS A 109 9.13 27.87 2.06
C CYS A 109 8.67 29.30 2.33
N ARG A 110 9.42 30.29 1.83
CA ARG A 110 9.08 31.71 1.98
C ARG A 110 7.69 32.08 1.42
N LEU A 111 7.23 31.40 0.37
CA LEU A 111 5.99 31.75 -0.32
C LEU A 111 4.74 31.17 0.35
N CYS A 112 4.82 29.94 0.86
CA CYS A 112 3.65 29.22 1.38
C CYS A 112 3.79 28.72 2.82
N ALA A 113 4.93 28.98 3.49
CA ALA A 113 5.24 28.55 4.85
C ALA A 113 5.15 27.02 5.10
N GLU A 114 5.14 26.20 4.05
CA GLU A 114 5.22 24.74 4.19
C GLU A 114 6.68 24.29 4.41
N ILE A 115 6.84 23.18 5.12
CA ILE A 115 8.11 22.48 5.30
C ILE A 115 8.61 21.97 3.94
N PRO A 116 9.87 22.22 3.57
CA PRO A 116 10.43 21.74 2.31
C PRO A 116 10.39 20.21 2.17
N PRO A 117 10.15 19.67 0.95
CA PRO A 117 9.76 20.40 -0.25
C PRO A 117 8.31 20.89 -0.10
N CYS A 118 8.03 22.14 -0.45
CA CYS A 118 6.64 22.59 -0.44
C CYS A 118 5.83 21.86 -1.52
N ARG A 119 4.50 21.95 -1.42
CA ARG A 119 3.57 21.28 -2.32
C ARG A 119 3.77 21.62 -3.78
N HIS A 120 4.15 22.86 -4.09
CA HIS A 120 4.45 23.26 -5.45
C HIS A 120 5.62 22.46 -6.02
N VAL A 121 6.79 22.52 -5.35
CA VAL A 121 8.00 21.77 -5.75
C VAL A 121 7.73 20.26 -5.80
N HIS A 122 7.05 19.71 -4.79
CA HIS A 122 6.73 18.29 -4.76
C HIS A 122 5.83 17.86 -5.92
N ASN A 123 4.82 18.67 -6.27
CA ASN A 123 3.94 18.38 -7.40
C ASN A 123 4.67 18.52 -8.74
N GLU A 124 5.58 19.49 -8.88
CA GLU A 124 6.43 19.62 -10.07
C GLU A 124 7.33 18.39 -10.24
N THR A 125 7.98 17.92 -9.17
CA THR A 125 8.78 16.69 -9.21
C THR A 125 7.95 15.47 -9.62
N ILE A 126 6.71 15.34 -9.11
CA ILE A 126 5.81 14.25 -9.52
C ILE A 126 5.44 14.38 -11.00
N ALA A 127 5.14 15.59 -11.46
CA ALA A 127 4.78 15.85 -12.86
C ALA A 127 5.95 15.56 -13.81
N GLU A 128 7.16 15.96 -13.44
CA GLU A 128 8.39 15.69 -14.20
C GLU A 128 8.64 14.18 -14.33
N ARG A 129 8.61 13.43 -13.23
CA ARG A 129 8.74 11.96 -13.27
C ARG A 129 7.63 11.30 -14.09
N ALA A 130 6.41 11.84 -14.02
CA ALA A 130 5.31 11.34 -14.83
C ALA A 130 5.53 11.61 -16.33
N ALA A 131 6.06 12.78 -16.69
CA ALA A 131 6.42 13.13 -18.05
C ALA A 131 7.56 12.24 -18.57
N GLU A 132 8.63 12.05 -17.80
CA GLU A 132 9.73 11.14 -18.14
C GLU A 132 9.24 9.70 -18.37
N ARG A 133 8.38 9.20 -17.47
CA ARG A 133 7.78 7.87 -17.62
C ARG A 133 6.93 7.79 -18.89
N PHE A 134 6.13 8.81 -19.17
CA PHE A 134 5.32 8.89 -20.38
C PHE A 134 6.19 8.90 -21.64
N GLU A 135 7.24 9.71 -21.70
CA GLU A 135 8.19 9.74 -22.81
C GLU A 135 8.85 8.37 -23.03
N GLN A 136 9.25 7.70 -21.95
CA GLN A 136 9.82 6.37 -22.01
C GLN A 136 8.83 5.32 -22.52
N GLU A 137 7.55 5.44 -22.18
CA GLU A 137 6.48 4.59 -22.71
C GLU A 137 6.26 4.87 -24.20
N MET A 138 6.24 6.16 -24.58
CA MET A 138 6.12 6.62 -25.97
C MET A 138 7.31 6.24 -26.86
N ALA A 139 8.47 5.94 -26.28
CA ALA A 139 9.63 5.43 -26.99
C ALA A 139 9.54 3.91 -27.33
N ILE A 140 8.54 3.17 -26.83
CA ILE A 140 8.38 1.75 -27.12
C ILE A 140 8.07 1.53 -28.61
N LEU A 141 8.95 0.86 -29.35
CA LEU A 141 8.69 0.61 -30.77
C LEU A 141 7.62 -0.49 -30.98
N PRO A 142 6.87 -0.46 -32.10
CA PRO A 142 5.95 -1.55 -32.45
C PRO A 142 6.65 -2.91 -32.42
N GLY A 143 6.00 -3.92 -31.82
CA GLY A 143 6.55 -5.28 -31.69
C GLY A 143 7.61 -5.45 -30.59
N CYS A 144 7.93 -4.40 -29.83
CA CYS A 144 8.78 -4.50 -28.65
C CYS A 144 7.97 -4.86 -27.41
N CYS A 145 8.65 -5.50 -26.46
CA CYS A 145 8.08 -5.82 -25.17
C CYS A 145 7.85 -4.56 -24.35
N HIS A 146 6.62 -4.36 -23.87
CA HIS A 146 6.22 -3.17 -23.12
C HIS A 146 6.82 -3.10 -21.70
N ALA A 147 7.53 -4.14 -21.26
CA ALA A 147 8.28 -4.13 -20.00
C ALA A 147 9.75 -3.75 -20.20
N CYS A 148 10.44 -4.44 -21.09
CA CYS A 148 11.91 -4.37 -21.22
C CYS A 148 12.38 -3.64 -22.48
N ARG A 149 11.47 -3.19 -23.34
CA ARG A 149 11.73 -2.43 -24.57
C ARG A 149 12.51 -3.18 -25.66
N GLU A 150 12.86 -4.44 -25.43
CA GLU A 150 13.51 -5.28 -26.43
C GLU A 150 12.49 -5.82 -27.46
N PRO A 151 12.88 -5.96 -28.74
CA PRO A 151 12.07 -6.62 -29.76
C PRO A 151 11.66 -8.04 -29.36
N ILE A 152 10.42 -8.42 -29.68
CA ILE A 152 9.94 -9.79 -29.50
C ILE A 152 10.13 -10.57 -30.81
N THR A 153 11.01 -11.56 -30.78
CA THR A 153 11.23 -12.45 -31.94
C THR A 153 10.28 -13.65 -31.91
N ARG A 154 10.06 -14.27 -33.08
CA ARG A 154 9.16 -15.44 -33.23
C ARG A 154 9.49 -16.62 -32.32
N ARG A 155 10.74 -16.74 -31.85
CA ARG A 155 11.21 -17.85 -31.01
C ARG A 155 10.99 -17.61 -29.52
N GLN A 156 10.66 -16.38 -29.11
CA GLN A 156 10.53 -16.01 -27.71
C GLN A 156 9.08 -16.19 -27.23
N LYS A 157 8.90 -16.77 -26.04
CA LYS A 157 7.60 -16.83 -25.38
C LYS A 157 7.13 -15.41 -25.04
N SER A 158 5.92 -15.08 -25.47
CA SER A 158 5.31 -13.77 -25.25
C SER A 158 3.80 -13.90 -25.05
N VAL A 159 3.22 -12.88 -24.44
CA VAL A 159 1.76 -12.71 -24.34
C VAL A 159 1.36 -11.41 -25.01
N ARG A 160 0.26 -11.47 -25.75
CA ARG A 160 -0.45 -10.32 -26.31
C ARG A 160 -1.77 -10.14 -25.57
N PHE A 161 -2.02 -8.94 -25.08
CA PHE A 161 -3.30 -8.57 -24.50
C PHE A 161 -4.23 -8.13 -25.62
N THR A 162 -5.49 -8.56 -25.57
CA THR A 162 -6.46 -8.26 -26.62
C THR A 162 -7.24 -6.97 -26.33
N GLY A 163 -7.55 -6.15 -27.33
CA GLY A 163 -8.18 -4.84 -27.15
C GLY A 163 -7.19 -3.72 -26.81
N PRO A 164 -7.61 -2.69 -26.04
CA PRO A 164 -6.87 -1.43 -25.97
C PRO A 164 -5.49 -1.58 -25.31
N ASN A 165 -4.50 -0.93 -25.92
CA ASN A 165 -3.18 -0.78 -25.32
C ASN A 165 -3.19 0.39 -24.34
N LEU A 166 -3.10 0.08 -23.03
CA LEU A 166 -3.15 1.07 -21.96
C LEU A 166 -1.85 1.86 -21.77
N ILE A 167 -0.75 1.42 -22.41
CA ILE A 167 0.56 2.11 -22.35
C ILE A 167 0.78 2.90 -23.66
N ARG A 168 0.42 2.31 -24.80
CA ARG A 168 0.59 2.89 -26.13
C ARG A 168 -0.69 2.82 -26.97
N PRO A 169 -1.71 3.64 -26.64
CA PRO A 169 -2.97 3.66 -27.38
C PRO A 169 -2.79 3.99 -28.87
N ASP A 170 -1.77 4.77 -29.22
CA ASP A 170 -1.42 5.15 -30.59
C ASP A 170 -0.94 3.96 -31.46
N LEU A 171 -0.47 2.87 -30.85
CA LEU A 171 -0.12 1.64 -31.57
C LEU A 171 -1.35 0.79 -31.95
N GLY A 172 -2.55 1.22 -31.55
CA GLY A 172 -3.81 0.54 -31.81
C GLY A 172 -4.09 -0.66 -30.90
N ASP A 173 -5.25 -1.27 -31.11
CA ASP A 173 -5.67 -2.46 -30.37
C ASP A 173 -4.76 -3.66 -30.62
N ASP A 174 -4.75 -4.59 -29.67
CA ASP A 174 -3.95 -5.81 -29.68
C ASP A 174 -2.43 -5.56 -29.77
N SER A 175 -1.95 -4.33 -29.60
CA SER A 175 -0.52 -3.99 -29.71
C SER A 175 0.27 -4.20 -28.41
N ALA A 176 -0.41 -4.30 -27.27
CA ALA A 176 0.21 -4.53 -25.97
C ALA A 176 0.78 -5.95 -25.86
N VAL A 177 2.11 -6.06 -25.94
CA VAL A 177 2.82 -7.33 -25.97
C VAL A 177 3.99 -7.33 -24.99
N PHE A 178 4.19 -8.47 -24.32
CA PHE A 178 5.21 -8.66 -23.29
C PHE A 178 5.91 -10.01 -23.45
N HIS A 179 7.21 -10.07 -23.11
CA HIS A 179 7.91 -11.34 -22.93
C HIS A 179 7.39 -12.08 -21.67
N LEU A 180 7.40 -13.40 -21.71
CA LEU A 180 7.12 -14.28 -20.57
C LEU A 180 8.41 -14.77 -19.88
N ARG A 181 9.44 -13.92 -19.80
CA ARG A 181 10.69 -14.21 -19.08
C ARG A 181 10.68 -13.54 -17.71
N ALA A 182 11.42 -14.08 -16.75
CA ALA A 182 11.42 -13.65 -15.35
C ALA A 182 11.45 -12.12 -15.16
N LYS A 183 12.36 -11.41 -15.85
CA LYS A 183 12.48 -9.94 -15.72
C LYS A 183 11.25 -9.13 -16.18
N CYS A 184 10.33 -9.73 -16.94
CA CYS A 184 9.13 -9.07 -17.45
C CYS A 184 7.86 -9.45 -16.68
N HIS A 185 7.88 -10.49 -15.84
CA HIS A 185 6.68 -11.00 -15.17
C HIS A 185 5.99 -9.96 -14.28
N GLY A 186 6.74 -9.15 -13.55
CA GLY A 186 6.17 -8.10 -12.70
C GLY A 186 5.33 -7.10 -13.50
N SER A 187 5.89 -6.60 -14.61
CA SER A 187 5.18 -5.67 -15.52
C SER A 187 4.00 -6.33 -16.22
N VAL A 188 4.10 -7.61 -16.62
CA VAL A 188 2.98 -8.38 -17.20
C VAL A 188 1.81 -8.42 -16.23
N ARG A 189 2.06 -8.78 -14.96
CA ARG A 189 1.01 -8.88 -13.92
C ARG A 189 0.38 -7.52 -13.60
N ALA A 190 1.20 -6.47 -13.51
CA ALA A 190 0.72 -5.11 -13.28
C ALA A 190 -0.09 -4.58 -14.47
N TYR A 191 0.28 -4.95 -15.71
CA TYR A 191 -0.50 -4.63 -16.89
C TYR A 191 -1.81 -5.42 -16.94
N ASP A 192 -1.76 -6.73 -16.67
CA ASP A 192 -2.94 -7.61 -16.63
C ASP A 192 -4.01 -7.10 -15.66
N GLU A 193 -3.62 -6.62 -14.48
CA GLU A 193 -4.53 -6.01 -13.52
C GLU A 193 -5.24 -4.77 -14.07
N ARG A 194 -4.47 -3.84 -14.65
CA ARG A 194 -5.00 -2.61 -15.23
C ARG A 194 -5.89 -2.90 -16.44
N TRP A 195 -5.46 -3.84 -17.28
CA TRP A 195 -6.18 -4.27 -18.47
C TRP A 195 -7.50 -4.94 -18.09
N ALA A 196 -7.48 -5.94 -17.18
CA ALA A 196 -8.67 -6.62 -16.67
C ALA A 196 -9.73 -5.64 -16.17
N LYS A 197 -9.30 -4.63 -15.39
CA LYS A 197 -10.18 -3.56 -14.90
C LYS A 197 -10.73 -2.68 -16.03
N ALA A 198 -9.90 -2.33 -17.02
CA ALA A 198 -10.30 -1.46 -18.12
C ALA A 198 -11.28 -2.12 -19.09
N VAL A 199 -11.11 -3.43 -19.37
CA VAL A 199 -11.93 -4.16 -20.35
C VAL A 199 -13.02 -5.04 -19.71
N GLY A 200 -13.10 -5.08 -18.38
CA GLY A 200 -14.06 -5.92 -17.65
C GLY A 200 -13.86 -7.42 -17.84
N LYS A 201 -12.60 -7.88 -17.97
CA LYS A 201 -12.26 -9.31 -18.14
C LYS A 201 -11.51 -9.84 -16.92
N PRO A 202 -11.55 -11.16 -16.65
CA PRO A 202 -10.75 -11.75 -15.58
C PRO A 202 -9.25 -11.60 -15.86
N ARG A 203 -8.47 -11.53 -14.78
CA ARG A 203 -7.00 -11.49 -14.82
C ARG A 203 -6.46 -12.83 -15.35
N ARG A 204 -5.41 -12.78 -16.18
CA ARG A 204 -4.79 -13.96 -16.80
C ARG A 204 -3.59 -14.50 -16.04
N PHE A 205 -2.91 -13.66 -15.27
CA PHE A 205 -1.62 -13.98 -14.62
C PHE A 205 -1.67 -13.87 -13.09
N PHE A 206 -2.85 -13.66 -12.54
CA PHE A 206 -3.06 -13.61 -11.09
C PHE A 206 -4.49 -13.96 -10.73
N CYS A 207 -4.66 -14.67 -9.62
CA CYS A 207 -5.94 -14.99 -9.04
C CYS A 207 -6.07 -14.33 -7.66
N GLU A 208 -7.19 -13.64 -7.41
CA GLU A 208 -7.48 -13.03 -6.10
C GLU A 208 -7.79 -14.08 -5.01
N GLY A 209 -8.02 -15.33 -5.43
CA GLY A 209 -8.30 -16.44 -4.56
C GLY A 209 -7.14 -16.88 -3.70
N THR A 210 -7.47 -17.73 -2.73
CA THR A 210 -6.49 -18.47 -1.93
C THR A 210 -6.30 -19.85 -2.54
N MET A 211 -5.06 -20.16 -2.96
CA MET A 211 -4.72 -21.50 -3.41
C MET A 211 -4.27 -22.35 -2.24
N THR A 212 -4.99 -23.45 -2.02
CA THR A 212 -4.60 -24.50 -1.09
C THR A 212 -3.82 -25.56 -1.85
N VAL A 213 -2.57 -25.82 -1.44
CA VAL A 213 -1.77 -26.93 -1.96
C VAL A 213 -1.83 -28.07 -0.97
N HIS A 214 -2.35 -29.20 -1.40
CA HIS A 214 -2.51 -30.40 -0.59
C HIS A 214 -1.24 -31.26 -0.61
N GLN A 215 -1.11 -32.15 0.38
CA GLN A 215 0.02 -33.07 0.51
C GLN A 215 0.25 -33.96 -0.72
N GLY A 216 -0.82 -34.30 -1.46
CA GLY A 216 -0.74 -35.09 -2.70
C GLY A 216 -0.33 -34.30 -3.94
N GLY A 217 -0.02 -33.00 -3.80
CA GLY A 217 0.30 -32.11 -4.92
C GLY A 217 -0.91 -31.57 -5.68
N SER A 218 -2.13 -32.01 -5.33
CA SER A 218 -3.36 -31.38 -5.83
C SER A 218 -3.50 -29.96 -5.27
N THR A 219 -4.14 -29.10 -6.05
CA THR A 219 -4.36 -27.69 -5.70
C THR A 219 -5.82 -27.30 -5.87
N ASP A 220 -6.39 -26.65 -4.86
CA ASP A 220 -7.73 -26.05 -4.94
C ASP A 220 -7.63 -24.53 -4.77
N CYS A 221 -8.40 -23.78 -5.56
CA CYS A 221 -8.50 -22.34 -5.46
C CYS A 221 -9.92 -21.93 -5.05
N THR A 222 -10.03 -20.93 -4.17
CA THR A 222 -11.34 -20.40 -3.73
C THR A 222 -12.18 -19.82 -4.86
N GLU A 223 -11.56 -19.34 -5.95
CA GLU A 223 -12.29 -18.82 -7.12
C GLU A 223 -12.75 -19.92 -8.08
N LEU A 224 -12.39 -21.20 -7.81
CA LEU A 224 -12.85 -22.38 -8.55
C LEU A 224 -12.82 -22.18 -10.07
N ALA A 225 -13.99 -22.03 -10.71
CA ALA A 225 -14.15 -21.90 -12.15
C ALA A 225 -13.58 -20.59 -12.72
N ASP A 226 -13.48 -19.54 -11.90
CA ASP A 226 -12.93 -18.23 -12.29
C ASP A 226 -11.41 -18.15 -12.09
N CYS A 227 -10.80 -19.20 -11.53
CA CYS A 227 -9.35 -19.28 -11.42
C CYS A 227 -8.71 -19.56 -12.80
N PRO A 228 -7.76 -18.75 -13.26
CA PRO A 228 -7.06 -18.98 -14.54
C PRO A 228 -6.05 -20.14 -14.49
N GLY A 229 -6.06 -20.94 -13.42
CA GLY A 229 -5.25 -22.15 -13.27
C GLY A 229 -3.94 -21.91 -12.51
N GLU A 230 -2.83 -22.41 -13.06
CA GLU A 230 -1.50 -22.34 -12.43
C GLU A 230 -0.88 -20.93 -12.54
N VAL A 231 -1.46 -19.99 -11.80
CA VAL A 231 -1.00 -18.60 -11.70
C VAL A 231 -0.61 -18.26 -10.27
N ASP A 232 -0.05 -17.06 -10.08
CA ASP A 232 0.13 -16.51 -8.74
C ASP A 232 -1.23 -16.21 -8.09
N HIS A 233 -1.34 -16.52 -6.80
CA HIS A 233 -2.55 -16.32 -6.02
C HIS A 233 -2.30 -15.29 -4.93
N ARG A 234 -3.36 -14.60 -4.49
CA ARG A 234 -3.30 -13.65 -3.36
C ARG A 234 -2.70 -14.29 -2.11
N ALA A 235 -3.09 -15.53 -1.85
CA ALA A 235 -2.51 -16.35 -0.80
C ALA A 235 -2.28 -17.76 -1.32
N ARG A 236 -1.18 -18.37 -0.87
CA ARG A 236 -0.90 -19.79 -1.08
C ARG A 236 -0.71 -20.44 0.28
N ILE A 237 -1.61 -21.36 0.62
CA ILE A 237 -1.58 -22.10 1.88
C ILE A 237 -1.11 -23.52 1.55
N TRP A 238 -0.04 -23.94 2.22
CA TRP A 238 0.49 -25.29 2.08
C TRP A 238 -0.05 -26.14 3.22
N HIS A 239 -0.88 -27.13 2.89
CA HIS A 239 -1.32 -28.14 3.84
C HIS A 239 -0.31 -29.29 3.83
N HIS A 240 0.87 -29.02 4.40
CA HIS A 240 1.83 -30.06 4.76
C HIS A 240 1.83 -30.28 6.27
N PRO A 241 1.67 -31.52 6.75
CA PRO A 241 1.70 -31.79 8.18
C PRO A 241 3.07 -31.55 8.83
N ASP A 242 4.16 -31.52 8.05
CA ASP A 242 5.52 -31.34 8.57
C ASP A 242 6.01 -29.87 8.61
N GLY A 243 5.10 -28.89 8.58
CA GLY A 243 5.39 -27.48 8.85
C GLY A 243 5.69 -27.18 10.33
N ALA A 244 6.78 -27.75 10.86
CA ALA A 244 7.62 -27.28 11.98
C ALA A 244 7.03 -26.82 13.35
N ARG A 245 5.74 -26.97 13.69
CA ARG A 245 5.27 -26.70 15.08
C ARG A 245 4.26 -27.64 15.72
N HIS A 246 3.61 -28.53 14.97
CA HIS A 246 2.65 -29.47 15.55
C HIS A 246 2.82 -30.86 14.95
N GLY A 247 2.76 -31.88 15.82
CA GLY A 247 3.27 -33.23 15.56
C GLY A 247 2.57 -34.03 14.45
N LYS A 248 3.21 -35.17 14.16
CA LYS A 248 2.87 -36.25 13.23
C LYS A 248 1.37 -36.51 12.99
N TYR A 249 0.75 -35.75 12.08
CA TYR A 249 -0.52 -36.14 11.47
C TYR A 249 -0.28 -36.43 9.99
N SER A 250 -0.45 -37.66 9.52
CA SER A 250 -0.11 -38.05 8.15
C SER A 250 -1.19 -37.72 7.11
N GLY A 251 -1.95 -36.63 7.28
CA GLY A 251 -3.05 -36.29 6.38
C GLY A 251 -3.31 -34.78 6.27
N CYS A 252 -3.74 -34.36 5.08
CA CYS A 252 -4.28 -33.03 4.86
C CYS A 252 -5.55 -32.84 5.70
N TRP A 253 -5.62 -31.77 6.51
CA TRP A 253 -6.77 -31.48 7.37
C TRP A 253 -8.08 -31.30 6.58
N CYS A 254 -8.00 -30.96 5.28
CA CYS A 254 -9.18 -30.83 4.40
C CYS A 254 -9.77 -32.17 3.96
N LEU A 255 -8.98 -33.25 3.93
CA LEU A 255 -9.45 -34.58 3.51
C LEU A 255 -9.97 -35.42 4.68
N ALA A 256 -9.74 -34.99 5.92
CA ALA A 256 -10.23 -35.69 7.11
C ALA A 256 -11.76 -35.66 7.26
N GLY A 257 -12.47 -34.80 6.52
CA GLY A 257 -13.93 -34.69 6.56
C GLY A 257 -14.68 -35.46 5.46
N VAL A 258 -13.99 -36.06 4.48
CA VAL A 258 -14.63 -36.71 3.32
C VAL A 258 -14.65 -38.24 3.43
N ILE A 259 -13.94 -38.84 4.40
CA ILE A 259 -13.89 -40.29 4.62
C ILE A 259 -14.70 -40.69 5.86
N ALA A 260 -15.95 -40.22 5.93
CA ALA A 260 -16.95 -40.75 6.84
C ALA A 260 -18.23 -41.05 6.04
N SER A 261 -18.21 -42.16 5.31
CA SER A 261 -19.37 -42.83 4.72
C SER A 261 -19.10 -44.33 4.71
#